data_AF-A0A7Y0Q6T0-F1
#
_entry.id   AF-A0A7Y0Q6T0-F1
#
_cell.length_a   1.000
_cell.length_b   1.000
_cell.length_c   1.000
_cell.angle_alpha   90.00
_cell.angle_beta   90.00
_cell.angle_gamma   90.00
#
_symmetry.space_group_name_H-M   'P 1'
#
loop_
_entity.id
_entity.type
_entity.pdbx_description
1 polymer ?
#
loop_
_entity_poly.entity_id
_entity_poly.type
_entity_poly.pdbx_seq_one_letter_code
_entity_poly.pdbx_strand_id
1 'polypeptide(L)'
;MGNSNTGVVIENEHLFRSLICAPVAIFFALLAQQWITTSGAIVMSVIFVIIALIFMLSTLSYAAYYTNERFEGKAEPLFKNNNLSKFVVFTLLTALLVPVAVNVVPSEAHMVFKVIFTLSALYVVLSALAFAAFYTNDYFAESS
;
A
#
# COMPACT_ATOMS: atom_id res chain seq x y z
N MET A 1 -38.90 0.62 1.34
CA MET A 1 -38.01 -0.19 2.22
C MET A 1 -36.63 -0.16 1.60
N GLY A 2 -35.79 0.75 2.10
CA GLY A 2 -34.46 1.03 1.55
C GLY A 2 -33.48 -0.07 1.92
N ASN A 3 -32.78 -0.59 0.92
CA ASN A 3 -31.78 -1.64 1.07
C ASN A 3 -30.54 -1.06 1.78
N SER A 4 -30.34 -1.43 3.04
CA SER A 4 -29.16 -1.07 3.83
C SER A 4 -27.97 -1.92 3.40
N ASN A 5 -27.41 -1.64 2.23
CA ASN A 5 -26.09 -2.15 1.85
C ASN A 5 -25.01 -1.24 2.48
N THR A 6 -24.85 -1.33 3.80
CA THR A 6 -23.66 -0.82 4.51
C THR A 6 -22.50 -1.82 4.38
N GLY A 7 -22.24 -2.29 3.16
CA GLY A 7 -21.08 -3.10 2.84
C GLY A 7 -20.08 -2.19 2.14
N VAL A 8 -18.86 -2.09 2.65
CA VAL A 8 -17.75 -1.47 1.91
C VAL A 8 -17.57 -2.27 0.61
N VAL A 9 -18.21 -1.83 -0.47
CA VAL A 9 -18.06 -2.44 -1.79
C VAL A 9 -16.74 -1.94 -2.34
N ILE A 10 -15.75 -2.82 -2.35
CA ILE A 10 -14.51 -2.61 -3.08
C ILE A 10 -14.90 -2.63 -4.56
N GLU A 11 -14.78 -1.50 -5.24
CA GLU A 11 -15.22 -1.36 -6.64
C GLU A 11 -14.13 -1.90 -7.59
N ASN A 12 -12.85 -1.73 -7.23
CA ASN A 12 -11.75 -2.23 -8.03
C ASN A 12 -11.04 -3.44 -7.39
N GLU A 13 -11.46 -4.63 -7.78
CA GLU A 13 -10.92 -5.90 -7.28
C GLU A 13 -9.44 -6.10 -7.63
N HIS A 14 -9.02 -5.76 -8.86
CA HIS A 14 -7.63 -5.93 -9.29
C HIS A 14 -6.68 -4.99 -8.51
N LEU A 15 -7.06 -3.73 -8.34
CA LEU A 15 -6.30 -2.78 -7.53
C LEU A 15 -6.22 -3.25 -6.07
N PHE A 16 -7.33 -3.70 -5.49
CA PHE A 16 -7.37 -4.23 -4.13
C PHE A 16 -6.47 -5.45 -3.94
N ARG A 17 -6.56 -6.44 -4.84
CA ARG A 17 -5.74 -7.66 -4.79
C ARG A 17 -4.25 -7.34 -4.93
N SER A 18 -3.89 -6.40 -5.81
CA SER A 18 -2.51 -5.91 -5.92
C SER A 18 -2.02 -5.31 -4.59
N LEU A 19 -2.87 -4.49 -3.98
CA LEU A 19 -2.60 -3.79 -2.73
C LEU A 19 -2.42 -4.72 -1.52
N ILE A 20 -3.13 -5.84 -1.48
CA ILE A 20 -2.99 -6.86 -0.44
C ILE A 20 -1.78 -7.77 -0.69
N CYS A 21 -1.54 -8.16 -1.94
CA CYS A 21 -0.43 -9.05 -2.26
C CYS A 21 0.94 -8.40 -1.97
N ALA A 22 1.05 -7.08 -2.16
CA ALA A 22 2.31 -6.34 -1.96
C ALA A 22 2.87 -6.44 -0.52
N PRO A 23 2.14 -6.07 0.55
CA PRO A 23 2.63 -6.20 1.91
C PRO A 23 2.88 -7.66 2.32
N VAL A 24 2.11 -8.61 1.79
CA VAL A 24 2.36 -10.04 2.03
C VAL A 24 3.68 -10.48 1.41
N ALA A 25 3.99 -10.05 0.18
CA ALA A 25 5.27 -10.31 -0.46
C ALA A 25 6.45 -9.71 0.35
N ILE A 26 6.30 -8.47 0.82
CA ILE A 26 7.30 -7.79 1.67
C ILE A 26 7.50 -8.56 2.98
N PHE A 27 6.43 -8.97 3.64
CA PHE A 27 6.49 -9.74 4.88
C PHE A 27 7.31 -11.03 4.71
N PHE A 28 7.02 -11.83 3.68
CA PHE A 28 7.78 -13.06 3.42
C PHE A 28 9.23 -12.80 2.99
N ALA A 29 9.50 -11.70 2.28
CA ALA A 29 10.86 -11.29 1.95
C ALA A 29 11.67 -10.93 3.21
N LEU A 30 11.06 -10.22 4.17
CA LEU A 30 11.69 -9.90 5.45
C LEU A 30 11.93 -11.15 6.30
N LEU A 31 10.98 -12.09 6.33
CA LEU A 31 11.17 -13.40 6.98
C LEU A 31 12.33 -14.18 6.35
N ALA A 32 12.43 -14.19 5.02
CA ALA A 32 13.54 -14.83 4.32
C ALA A 32 14.88 -14.21 4.71
N GLN A 33 14.97 -12.87 4.70
CA GLN A 33 16.18 -12.15 5.11
C GLN A 33 16.59 -12.50 6.54
N GLN A 34 15.65 -12.44 7.48
CA GLN A 34 15.93 -12.74 8.89
C GLN A 34 16.40 -14.18 9.08
N TRP A 35 15.83 -15.13 8.35
CA TRP A 35 16.21 -16.54 8.47
C TRP A 35 17.60 -16.84 7.90
N ILE A 36 17.98 -16.14 6.83
CA ILE A 36 19.33 -16.23 6.25
C ILE A 36 20.37 -15.67 7.23
N THR A 37 20.09 -14.54 7.87
CA THR A 37 21.05 -13.86 8.76
C THR A 37 21.25 -14.59 10.09
N THR A 38 20.22 -15.27 10.61
CA THR A 38 20.31 -16.01 11.88
C THR A 38 20.88 -17.43 11.74
N SER A 39 21.50 -17.79 10.60
CA SER A 39 21.93 -19.17 10.30
C SER A 39 20.79 -20.20 10.43
N GLY A 40 19.57 -19.80 10.03
CA GLY A 40 18.40 -20.68 10.03
C GLY A 40 18.50 -21.79 8.98
N ALA A 41 17.61 -22.77 9.06
CA ALA A 41 17.55 -23.85 8.08
C ALA A 41 17.33 -23.30 6.67
N ILE A 42 18.24 -23.62 5.74
CA ILE A 42 18.21 -23.18 4.33
C ILE A 42 16.88 -23.52 3.65
N VAL A 43 16.27 -24.64 4.01
CA VAL A 43 14.96 -25.05 3.46
C VAL A 43 13.87 -24.00 3.73
N MET A 44 13.84 -23.43 4.93
CA MET A 44 12.82 -22.45 5.31
C MET A 44 13.04 -21.10 4.62
N SER A 45 14.30 -20.67 4.43
CA SER A 45 14.58 -19.45 3.67
C SER A 45 14.18 -19.61 2.20
N VAL A 46 14.44 -20.77 1.59
CA VAL A 46 13.99 -21.07 0.22
C VAL A 46 12.47 -21.03 0.10
N ILE A 47 11.74 -21.62 1.06
CA ILE A 47 10.26 -21.58 1.07
C ILE A 47 9.76 -20.14 1.17
N PHE A 48 10.32 -19.33 2.07
CA PHE A 48 9.92 -17.92 2.21
C PHE A 48 10.22 -17.11 0.95
N VAL A 49 11.35 -17.35 0.28
CA VAL A 49 11.67 -16.72 -1.01
C VAL A 49 10.65 -17.12 -2.08
N ILE A 50 10.30 -18.40 -2.20
CA ILE A 50 9.31 -18.86 -3.19
C ILE A 50 7.95 -18.21 -2.92
N ILE A 51 7.49 -18.18 -1.68
CA ILE A 51 6.21 -17.54 -1.31
C ILE A 51 6.27 -16.03 -1.63
N ALA A 52 7.36 -15.34 -1.29
CA ALA A 52 7.54 -13.93 -1.61
C ALA A 52 7.47 -13.68 -3.12
N LEU A 53 8.09 -14.53 -3.94
CA LEU A 53 8.03 -14.45 -5.41
C LEU A 53 6.62 -14.67 -5.95
N ILE A 54 5.88 -15.65 -5.42
CA ILE A 54 4.49 -15.90 -5.83
C ILE A 54 3.62 -14.67 -5.58
N PHE A 55 3.71 -14.08 -4.39
CA PHE A 55 2.94 -12.87 -4.07
C PHE A 55 3.41 -11.66 -4.85
N MET A 56 4.71 -11.51 -5.12
CA MET A 56 5.25 -10.43 -5.96
C MET A 56 4.75 -10.52 -7.40
N LEU A 57 4.76 -11.71 -8.01
CA LEU A 57 4.20 -11.94 -9.33
C LEU A 57 2.69 -11.70 -9.35
N SER A 58 1.99 -12.11 -8.30
CA SER A 58 0.56 -11.84 -8.13
C SER A 58 0.29 -10.33 -8.08
N THR A 59 1.01 -9.57 -7.26
CA THR A 59 0.94 -8.10 -7.21
C THR A 59 1.14 -7.49 -8.59
N LEU A 60 2.17 -7.92 -9.31
CA LEU A 60 2.48 -7.38 -10.63
C LEU A 60 1.37 -7.71 -11.65
N SER A 61 0.84 -8.93 -11.63
CA SER A 61 -0.26 -9.34 -12.51
C SER A 61 -1.52 -8.52 -12.27
N TYR A 62 -1.92 -8.35 -11.01
CA TYR A 62 -3.09 -7.53 -10.67
C TYR A 62 -2.88 -6.04 -10.94
N ALA A 63 -1.66 -5.53 -10.74
CA ALA A 63 -1.31 -4.17 -11.14
C ALA A 63 -1.38 -3.99 -12.67
N ALA A 64 -0.94 -4.98 -13.44
CA ALA A 64 -1.02 -4.95 -14.89
C ALA A 64 -2.48 -4.98 -15.38
N TYR A 65 -3.33 -5.83 -14.80
CA TYR A 65 -4.76 -5.84 -15.10
C TYR A 65 -5.42 -4.50 -14.80
N TYR A 66 -5.18 -3.94 -13.61
CA TYR A 66 -5.67 -2.60 -13.26
C TYR A 66 -5.18 -1.51 -14.23
N THR A 67 -3.91 -1.57 -14.62
CA THR A 67 -3.33 -0.60 -15.56
C THR A 67 -4.00 -0.73 -16.93
N ASN A 68 -4.26 -1.94 -17.40
CA ASN A 68 -4.97 -2.19 -18.66
C ASN A 68 -6.41 -1.65 -18.61
N GLU A 69 -7.15 -1.93 -17.54
CA GLU A 69 -8.48 -1.34 -17.32
C GLU A 69 -8.44 0.18 -17.30
N ARG A 70 -7.36 0.77 -16.75
CA ARG A 70 -7.19 2.22 -16.70
C ARG A 70 -6.96 2.81 -18.09
N PHE A 71 -6.19 2.15 -18.93
CA PHE A 71 -6.00 2.54 -20.33
C PHE A 71 -7.28 2.38 -21.16
N GLU A 72 -8.08 1.35 -20.89
CA GLU A 72 -9.38 1.14 -21.53
C GLU A 72 -10.48 2.09 -21.03
N GLY A 73 -10.19 2.93 -20.03
CA GLY A 73 -11.17 3.84 -19.41
C GLY A 73 -12.21 3.14 -18.55
N LYS A 74 -12.00 1.85 -18.22
CA LYS A 74 -12.90 1.02 -17.41
C LYS A 74 -12.50 0.93 -15.94
N ALA A 75 -11.32 1.44 -15.56
CA ALA A 75 -10.86 1.37 -14.19
C ALA A 75 -11.68 2.26 -13.25
N GLU A 76 -12.41 1.60 -12.36
CA GLU A 76 -13.09 2.20 -11.23
C GLU A 76 -12.10 2.53 -10.08
N PRO A 77 -12.41 3.52 -9.22
CA PRO A 77 -11.63 3.77 -8.01
C PRO A 77 -11.68 2.59 -7.03
N LEU A 78 -10.78 2.53 -6.04
CA LEU A 78 -10.74 1.41 -5.08
C LEU A 78 -12.02 1.30 -4.25
N PHE A 79 -12.54 2.46 -3.84
CA PHE A 79 -13.81 2.61 -3.15
C PHE A 79 -14.63 3.67 -3.88
N LYS A 80 -15.96 3.57 -3.80
CA LYS A 80 -16.89 4.57 -4.31
C LYS A 80 -16.57 5.98 -3.82
N ASN A 81 -16.23 6.13 -2.54
CA ASN A 81 -15.76 7.41 -2.01
C ASN A 81 -14.30 7.66 -2.43
N ASN A 82 -14.09 8.69 -3.25
CA ASN A 82 -12.78 9.04 -3.79
C ASN A 82 -11.77 9.45 -2.70
N ASN A 83 -12.21 10.13 -1.64
CA ASN A 83 -11.35 10.52 -0.54
C ASN A 83 -10.92 9.31 0.29
N LEU A 84 -11.79 8.32 0.49
CA LEU A 84 -11.43 7.03 1.09
C LEU A 84 -10.40 6.26 0.25
N SER A 85 -10.61 6.20 -1.07
CA SER A 85 -9.64 5.58 -1.99
C SER A 85 -8.27 6.23 -1.91
N LYS A 86 -8.21 7.57 -1.89
CA LYS A 86 -6.93 8.29 -1.76
C LYS A 86 -6.33 8.11 -0.38
N PHE A 87 -7.13 8.17 0.69
CA PHE A 87 -6.67 7.95 2.05
C PHE A 87 -5.96 6.61 2.21
N VAL A 88 -6.54 5.51 1.71
CA VAL A 88 -5.94 4.18 1.79
C VAL A 88 -4.60 4.11 1.03
N VAL A 89 -4.53 4.65 -0.18
CA VAL A 89 -3.28 4.70 -0.96
C VAL A 89 -2.20 5.51 -0.23
N PHE A 90 -2.52 6.70 0.25
CA PHE A 90 -1.57 7.54 0.97
C PHE A 90 -1.16 6.97 2.33
N THR A 91 -2.03 6.23 2.99
CA THR A 91 -1.69 5.51 4.22
C THR A 91 -0.66 4.42 3.96
N LEU A 92 -0.79 3.67 2.87
CA LEU A 92 0.21 2.65 2.49
C LEU A 92 1.54 3.27 2.08
N LEU A 93 1.51 4.37 1.33
CA LEU A 93 2.73 5.12 1.01
C LEU A 93 3.39 5.67 2.28
N THR A 94 2.61 6.12 3.25
CA THR A 94 3.10 6.56 4.57
C THR A 94 3.77 5.41 5.32
N ALA A 95 3.12 4.25 5.38
CA ALA A 95 3.67 3.05 6.02
C ALA A 95 4.99 2.58 5.39
N LEU A 96 5.18 2.80 4.09
CA LEU A 96 6.43 2.50 3.40
C LEU A 96 7.51 3.57 3.64
N LEU A 97 7.14 4.84 3.48
CA LEU A 97 8.11 5.93 3.35
C LEU A 97 8.59 6.49 4.69
N VAL A 98 7.74 6.47 5.73
CA VAL A 98 8.11 6.95 7.06
C VAL A 98 9.23 6.11 7.68
N PRO A 99 9.18 4.76 7.70
CA PRO A 99 10.29 3.96 8.19
C PRO A 99 11.58 4.19 7.40
N VAL A 100 11.51 4.36 6.09
CA VAL A 100 12.68 4.68 5.26
C VAL A 100 13.28 6.03 5.67
N ALA A 101 12.46 7.07 5.81
CA ALA A 101 12.93 8.38 6.23
C ALA A 101 13.58 8.33 7.63
N VAL A 102 12.95 7.63 8.59
CA VAL A 102 13.46 7.45 9.95
C VAL A 102 14.82 6.74 9.97
N ASN A 103 15.05 5.77 9.08
CA ASN A 103 16.33 5.07 8.98
C ASN A 103 17.40 5.85 8.20
N VAL A 104 17.01 6.65 7.20
CA VAL A 104 17.94 7.44 6.38
C VAL A 104 18.48 8.67 7.13
N VAL A 105 17.67 9.34 7.94
CA VAL A 105 18.08 10.55 8.69
C VAL A 105 19.35 10.34 9.56
N PRO A 106 19.45 9.30 10.41
CA PRO A 106 20.63 9.08 11.25
C PRO A 106 21.81 8.42 10.51
N SER A 107 21.62 7.97 9.27
CA SER A 107 22.67 7.31 8.48
C SER A 107 23.71 8.27 7.92
N GLU A 108 24.81 7.75 7.39
CA GLU A 108 25.83 8.52 6.64
C GLU A 108 25.40 8.87 5.20
N ALA A 109 24.11 8.69 4.85
CA ALA A 109 23.59 9.04 3.53
C ALA A 109 23.79 10.54 3.22
N HIS A 110 24.00 10.87 1.94
CA HIS A 110 24.16 12.25 1.50
C HIS A 110 22.96 13.12 1.94
N MET A 111 23.22 14.36 2.36
CA MET A 111 22.21 15.27 2.90
C MET A 111 21.00 15.46 1.98
N VAL A 112 21.24 15.50 0.66
CA VAL A 112 20.17 15.58 -0.36
C VAL A 112 19.15 14.44 -0.22
N PHE A 113 19.61 13.19 -0.03
CA PHE A 113 18.70 12.06 0.15
C PHE A 113 17.91 12.17 1.45
N LYS A 114 18.56 12.58 2.54
CA LYS A 114 17.87 12.82 3.83
C LYS A 114 16.72 13.82 3.66
N VAL A 115 16.99 14.95 2.99
CA VAL A 115 15.98 15.99 2.73
C VAL A 115 14.85 15.44 1.86
N ILE A 116 15.17 14.76 0.76
CA ILE A 116 14.15 14.19 -0.15
C ILE A 116 13.25 13.21 0.59
N PHE A 117 13.81 12.24 1.31
CA PHE A 117 13.01 11.24 2.04
C PHE A 117 12.18 11.87 3.15
N THR A 118 12.72 12.85 3.87
CA THR A 118 11.99 13.56 4.94
C THR A 118 10.82 14.37 4.39
N LEU A 119 11.05 15.17 3.34
CA LEU A 119 10.00 15.97 2.71
C LEU A 119 8.93 15.08 2.07
N SER A 120 9.32 13.99 1.43
CA SER A 120 8.37 13.05 0.84
C SER A 120 7.55 12.34 1.92
N ALA A 121 8.16 11.93 3.04
CA ALA A 121 7.45 11.36 4.19
C ALA A 121 6.45 12.36 4.79
N LEU A 122 6.84 13.62 4.95
CA LEU A 122 5.95 14.68 5.43
C LEU A 122 4.75 14.87 4.49
N TYR A 123 5.00 14.93 3.18
CA TYR A 123 3.96 15.09 2.16
C TYR A 123 2.93 13.95 2.20
N VAL A 124 3.38 12.70 2.26
CA VAL A 124 2.45 11.55 2.27
C VAL A 124 1.65 11.47 3.58
N VAL A 125 2.26 11.80 4.73
CA VAL A 125 1.57 11.87 6.02
C VAL A 125 0.48 12.94 5.99
N LEU A 126 0.82 14.16 5.57
CA LEU A 126 -0.14 15.26 5.48
C LEU A 126 -1.27 14.94 4.51
N SER A 127 -0.95 14.32 3.37
CA SER A 127 -1.95 13.89 2.39
C SER A 127 -2.88 12.83 2.95
N ALA A 128 -2.34 11.82 3.67
CA ALA A 128 -3.16 10.80 4.33
C ALA A 128 -4.12 11.44 5.34
N LEU A 129 -3.62 12.34 6.20
CA LEU A 129 -4.45 13.06 7.17
C LEU A 129 -5.52 13.93 6.50
N ALA A 130 -5.17 14.65 5.43
CA ALA A 130 -6.12 15.47 4.67
C ALA A 130 -7.23 14.62 4.06
N PHE A 131 -6.90 13.50 3.40
CA PHE A 131 -7.91 12.61 2.82
C PHE A 131 -8.75 11.89 3.88
N ALA A 132 -8.20 11.59 5.05
CA ALA A 132 -8.98 11.08 6.19
C ALA A 132 -10.02 12.10 6.67
N ALA A 133 -9.63 13.37 6.78
CA ALA A 133 -10.53 14.46 7.17
C ALA A 133 -11.62 14.67 6.11
N PHE A 134 -11.25 14.69 4.82
CA PHE A 134 -12.24 14.83 3.73
C PHE A 134 -13.20 13.65 3.69
N TYR A 135 -12.72 12.41 3.82
CA TYR A 135 -13.58 11.24 3.91
C TYR A 135 -14.57 11.33 5.08
N THR A 136 -14.10 11.76 6.25
CA THR A 136 -14.94 11.93 7.43
C THR A 136 -16.05 12.96 7.16
N ASN A 137 -15.71 14.09 6.53
CA ASN A 137 -16.69 15.10 6.16
C ASN A 137 -17.71 14.58 5.14
N ASP A 138 -17.27 13.87 4.11
CA ASP A 138 -18.17 13.28 3.10
C ASP A 138 -19.15 12.28 3.74
N TYR A 139 -18.67 11.45 4.66
CA TYR A 139 -19.50 10.48 5.38
C TYR A 139 -20.61 11.16 6.18
N PHE A 140 -20.30 12.27 6.86
CA PHE A 140 -21.30 13.05 7.58
C PHE A 140 -22.25 13.80 6.65
N ALA A 141 -21.79 14.29 5.50
CA ALA A 141 -22.64 14.95 4.49
C ALA A 141 -23.61 13.97 3.80
N GLU A 142 -23.22 12.71 3.60
CA GLU A 142 -24.09 11.67 3.04
C GLU A 142 -25.13 11.13 4.04
N SER A 143 -24.95 11.36 5.35
CA SER A 143 -25.83 10.88 6.41
C SER A 143 -26.81 11.93 6.96
N SER A 144 -26.73 13.18 6.50
CA SER A 144 -27.65 14.29 6.79
C SER A 144 -28.73 14.45 5.74
#